data_AF-A0A9D7TXI9-F1
#
_entry.id   AF-A0A9D7TXI9-F1
#
_cell.length_a   1.000
_cell.length_b   1.000
_cell.length_c   1.000
_cell.angle_alpha   90.00
_cell.angle_beta   90.00
_cell.angle_gamma   90.00
#
_symmetry.space_group_name_H-M   'P 1'
#
loop_
_entity.id
_entity.type
_entity.pdbx_description
1 polymer ?
#
loop_
_entity_poly.entity_id
_entity_poly.type
_entity_poly.pdbx_seq_one_letter_code
_entity_poly.pdbx_strand_id
1 'polypeptide(L)'
;MGFAGAGVLVCNIDGDPFPDYIDLDTDGDGQIDRVEGNDFNFNGMADDLITLTGIDTDGDGLDDRFDNDSTSIKATSAYMGTGGTLFGQVPPGTTSVVQKKTPPQPDRDWRFVGVVLPVQFLQFTGTPQGINVLLNWVIITEKDIDRFEIERSTNNNTYTKIGTLTKAVQLNIQQGFAYTDDISGVNSDVIYYRLKVIGKAGEVKYSNVLVVRKSTIKAQVSIMPNPAKDYVAVRLYTDKDSEASFRLIDMAGKTVLIQTHKVLKGNNTVQINDLRKFSNGTYILQITVNGETTSERLILAK
;
A
#
# COMPACT_ATOMS: atom_id res chain seq x y z
N MET A 1 -7.10 12.88 9.21
CA MET A 1 -5.63 12.97 9.21
C MET A 1 -5.11 11.59 9.57
N GLY A 2 -4.44 10.92 8.63
CA GLY A 2 -3.96 9.55 8.82
C GLY A 2 -2.47 9.57 9.14
N PHE A 3 -2.10 9.08 10.32
CA PHE A 3 -0.72 8.78 10.64
C PHE A 3 -0.39 7.42 10.05
N ALA A 4 0.42 7.39 8.99
CA ALA A 4 1.19 6.22 8.61
C ALA A 4 2.51 6.32 9.36
N GLY A 5 2.53 5.87 10.62
CA GLY A 5 3.79 5.42 11.20
C GLY A 5 4.20 4.13 10.51
N ALA A 6 5.49 3.91 10.29
CA ALA A 6 5.97 2.54 10.17
C ALA A 6 5.40 1.79 11.38
N GLY A 7 4.70 0.67 11.17
CA GLY A 7 4.27 -0.17 12.29
C GLY A 7 5.45 -0.42 13.23
N VAL A 8 5.18 -0.71 14.51
CA VAL A 8 6.24 -0.99 15.47
C VAL A 8 7.16 -2.06 14.89
N LEU A 9 8.45 -1.77 14.81
CA LEU A 9 9.45 -2.76 14.42
C LEU A 9 9.35 -3.90 15.42
N VAL A 10 9.07 -5.09 14.91
CA VAL A 10 9.02 -6.29 15.73
C VAL A 10 10.45 -6.64 16.10
N CYS A 11 10.76 -6.66 17.40
CA CYS A 11 12.07 -7.07 17.90
C CYS A 11 12.21 -8.60 17.78
N ASN A 12 13.42 -9.04 17.46
CA ASN A 12 13.84 -10.43 17.37
C ASN A 12 15.33 -10.42 17.75
N ILE A 13 15.62 -10.79 18.99
CA ILE A 13 16.95 -10.63 19.61
C ILE A 13 17.90 -11.75 19.20
N ASP A 14 17.42 -12.98 19.17
CA ASP A 14 18.23 -14.19 18.95
C ASP A 14 18.34 -14.61 17.47
N GLY A 15 17.55 -13.99 16.58
CA GLY A 15 17.54 -14.23 15.15
C GLY A 15 16.68 -15.42 14.71
N ASP A 16 15.86 -16.00 15.59
CA ASP A 16 15.08 -17.19 15.29
C ASP A 16 13.84 -16.88 14.39
N PRO A 17 13.04 -17.89 13.98
CA PRO A 17 11.86 -17.69 13.15
C PRO A 17 10.70 -16.95 13.85
N PHE A 18 10.72 -16.82 15.17
CA PHE A 18 9.68 -16.23 15.99
C PHE A 18 10.10 -14.82 16.46
N PRO A 19 9.20 -13.85 16.45
CA PRO A 19 9.49 -12.56 17.08
C PRO A 19 9.37 -12.66 18.60
N ASP A 20 10.19 -11.90 19.34
CA ASP A 20 10.34 -11.96 20.81
C ASP A 20 9.00 -12.13 21.57
N TYR A 21 7.96 -11.40 21.19
CA TYR A 21 6.65 -11.44 21.86
C TYR A 21 5.88 -12.79 21.76
N ILE A 22 6.34 -13.73 20.92
CA ILE A 22 5.85 -15.12 20.88
C ILE A 22 6.98 -16.15 20.96
N ASP A 23 8.21 -15.70 21.16
CA ASP A 23 9.35 -16.56 21.46
C ASP A 23 9.23 -17.11 22.90
N LEU A 24 9.80 -18.28 23.13
CA LEU A 24 9.85 -18.96 24.42
C LEU A 24 11.21 -18.81 25.11
N ASP A 25 12.25 -18.42 24.38
CA ASP A 25 13.64 -18.29 24.83
C ASP A 25 14.27 -17.08 24.11
N THR A 26 13.82 -15.87 24.49
CA THR A 26 14.05 -14.64 23.72
C THR A 26 15.53 -14.28 23.53
N ASP A 27 16.41 -14.73 24.43
CA ASP A 27 17.85 -14.47 24.33
C ASP A 27 18.67 -15.69 23.86
N GLY A 28 18.00 -16.83 23.63
CA GLY A 28 18.59 -18.06 23.10
C GLY A 28 19.58 -18.74 24.03
N ASP A 29 19.46 -18.52 25.35
CA ASP A 29 20.38 -19.08 26.35
C ASP A 29 19.96 -20.46 26.88
N GLY A 30 18.76 -20.92 26.49
CA GLY A 30 18.20 -22.23 26.81
C GLY A 30 17.32 -22.24 28.06
N GLN A 31 17.16 -21.10 28.75
CA GLN A 31 16.19 -20.91 29.82
C GLN A 31 14.92 -20.26 29.25
N ILE A 32 13.76 -20.84 29.56
CA ILE A 32 12.50 -20.28 29.05
C ILE A 32 12.15 -18.94 29.74
N ASP A 33 11.62 -18.00 28.96
CA ASP A 33 11.28 -16.64 29.41
C ASP A 33 10.44 -16.62 30.69
N ARG A 34 9.50 -17.57 30.84
CA ARG A 34 8.66 -17.68 32.04
C ARG A 34 9.46 -18.01 33.30
N VAL A 35 10.53 -18.82 33.19
CA VAL A 35 11.39 -19.17 34.33
C VAL A 35 12.22 -17.94 34.71
N GLU A 36 12.89 -17.31 33.76
CA GLU A 36 13.69 -16.12 34.04
C GLU A 36 12.88 -14.98 34.70
N GLY A 37 11.64 -14.77 34.25
CA GLY A 37 10.77 -13.73 34.82
C GLY A 37 10.17 -14.07 36.19
N ASN A 38 10.29 -15.31 36.68
CA ASN A 38 9.58 -15.78 37.89
C ASN A 38 10.39 -16.71 38.82
N ASP A 39 11.67 -16.94 38.59
CA ASP A 39 12.55 -17.79 39.42
C ASP A 39 13.51 -16.93 40.26
N PHE A 40 12.98 -16.33 41.33
CA PHE A 40 13.73 -15.42 42.21
C PHE A 40 14.64 -16.16 43.18
N ASN A 41 14.36 -17.43 43.43
CA ASN A 41 15.15 -18.29 44.29
C ASN A 41 16.21 -19.11 43.52
N PHE A 42 16.26 -18.96 42.19
CA PHE A 42 17.20 -19.62 41.27
C PHE A 42 17.15 -21.16 41.32
N ASN A 43 15.97 -21.75 41.52
CA ASN A 43 15.77 -23.21 41.57
C ASN A 43 15.44 -23.82 40.19
N GLY A 44 15.38 -23.01 39.14
CA GLY A 44 14.99 -23.40 37.78
C GLY A 44 13.48 -23.55 37.60
N MET A 45 12.66 -23.06 38.52
CA MET A 45 11.20 -23.19 38.51
C MET A 45 10.50 -21.84 38.62
N ALA A 46 9.53 -21.61 37.74
CA ALA A 46 8.61 -20.48 37.82
C ALA A 46 7.52 -20.71 38.90
N ASP A 47 7.90 -20.72 40.18
CA ASP A 47 7.00 -21.02 41.29
C ASP A 47 6.92 -19.96 42.41
N ASP A 48 7.72 -18.89 42.30
CA ASP A 48 7.72 -17.83 43.30
C ASP A 48 6.48 -16.92 43.21
N LEU A 49 5.85 -16.68 44.36
CA LEU A 49 4.75 -15.74 44.49
C LEU A 49 5.29 -14.37 44.92
N ILE A 50 5.36 -13.44 43.97
CA ILE A 50 5.88 -12.10 44.21
C ILE A 50 4.74 -11.08 44.30
N THR A 51 4.89 -10.09 45.19
CA THR A 51 3.83 -9.15 45.55
C THR A 51 3.74 -7.83 44.76
N LEU A 52 4.58 -7.42 43.82
CA LEU A 52 4.56 -6.04 43.25
C LEU A 52 4.71 -4.91 44.31
N THR A 53 5.34 -3.80 43.95
CA THR A 53 5.40 -2.60 44.81
C THR A 53 4.24 -1.64 44.51
N GLY A 54 3.70 -1.69 43.29
CA GLY A 54 2.72 -0.75 42.77
C GLY A 54 3.32 0.61 42.39
N ILE A 55 4.65 0.70 42.32
CA ILE A 55 5.40 1.91 41.99
C ILE A 55 6.24 1.62 40.75
N ASP A 56 6.27 2.60 39.84
CA ASP A 56 7.10 2.64 38.64
C ASP A 56 7.72 4.05 38.65
N THR A 57 8.95 4.14 39.13
CA THR A 57 9.60 5.41 39.51
C THR A 57 10.04 6.23 38.30
N ASP A 58 10.47 5.60 37.21
CA ASP A 58 10.92 6.29 36.00
C ASP A 58 9.95 6.21 34.81
N GLY A 59 8.85 5.48 34.97
CA GLY A 59 7.76 5.42 34.00
C GLY A 59 8.11 4.58 32.77
N ASP A 60 9.06 3.66 32.88
CA ASP A 60 9.40 2.73 31.81
C ASP A 60 8.42 1.55 31.68
N GLY A 61 7.55 1.40 32.69
CA GLY A 61 6.48 0.43 32.74
C GLY A 61 6.81 -0.87 33.47
N LEU A 62 8.01 -1.01 34.05
CA LEU A 62 8.32 -2.04 35.05
C LEU A 62 8.00 -1.54 36.46
N ASP A 63 7.52 -2.45 37.30
CA ASP A 63 7.41 -2.16 38.74
C ASP A 63 8.82 -2.13 39.35
N ASP A 64 9.10 -1.16 40.23
CA ASP A 64 10.41 -0.92 40.88
C ASP A 64 11.01 -2.18 41.52
N ARG A 65 10.21 -3.21 41.80
CA ARG A 65 10.71 -4.50 42.28
C ARG A 65 11.55 -5.25 41.27
N PHE A 66 11.21 -5.12 40.00
CA PHE A 66 11.85 -5.85 38.90
C PHE A 66 12.81 -4.96 38.15
N ASP A 67 12.81 -3.66 38.44
CA ASP A 67 13.69 -2.70 37.81
C ASP A 67 14.98 -2.49 38.62
N ASN A 68 16.13 -2.68 37.97
CA ASN A 68 17.45 -2.53 38.57
C ASN A 68 18.01 -1.09 38.44
N ASP A 69 17.40 -0.26 37.60
CA ASP A 69 17.80 1.12 37.30
C ASP A 69 16.58 2.02 37.13
N SER A 70 15.96 2.38 38.26
CA SER A 70 14.79 3.28 38.30
C SER A 70 15.11 4.75 38.06
N THR A 71 16.20 5.04 37.35
CA THR A 71 16.64 6.39 36.96
C THR A 71 16.56 6.61 35.46
N SER A 72 16.20 5.60 34.69
CA SER A 72 16.28 5.59 33.24
C SER A 72 15.00 4.99 32.66
N ILE A 73 14.40 5.66 31.67
CA ILE A 73 13.23 5.17 30.91
C ILE A 73 13.46 3.87 30.08
N LYS A 74 14.51 3.12 30.39
CA LYS A 74 14.87 1.85 29.77
C LYS A 74 14.59 0.76 30.81
N ALA A 75 13.65 -0.11 30.49
CA ALA A 75 13.40 -1.33 31.24
C ALA A 75 14.69 -2.10 31.53
N THR A 76 15.06 -2.21 32.81
CA THR A 76 16.17 -3.06 33.26
C THR A 76 15.67 -4.15 34.20
N SER A 77 15.56 -5.39 33.75
CA SER A 77 15.16 -6.47 34.66
C SER A 77 16.36 -7.06 35.39
N ALA A 78 16.26 -7.20 36.72
CA ALA A 78 17.30 -7.79 37.56
C ALA A 78 17.57 -9.28 37.29
N TYR A 79 16.78 -9.96 36.44
CA TYR A 79 16.79 -11.43 36.31
C TYR A 79 16.67 -11.96 34.88
N MET A 80 16.92 -11.16 33.85
CA MET A 80 16.55 -11.52 32.46
C MET A 80 17.70 -11.48 31.46
N GLY A 81 17.81 -12.58 30.72
CA GLY A 81 18.89 -12.94 29.83
C GLY A 81 20.15 -13.39 30.55
N THR A 82 21.12 -13.93 29.81
CA THR A 82 22.36 -14.55 30.35
C THR A 82 23.09 -13.64 31.36
N GLY A 83 22.77 -13.76 32.65
CA GLY A 83 23.33 -12.94 33.73
C GLY A 83 22.76 -11.52 33.89
N GLY A 84 21.53 -11.25 33.43
CA GLY A 84 20.82 -9.97 33.65
C GLY A 84 21.35 -8.83 32.77
N THR A 85 21.16 -8.91 31.45
CA THR A 85 21.72 -7.91 30.53
C THR A 85 20.75 -6.76 30.20
N LEU A 86 21.31 -5.55 30.09
CA LEU A 86 20.63 -4.26 29.93
C LEU A 86 20.08 -3.97 28.51
N PHE A 87 20.03 -4.97 27.63
CA PHE A 87 19.85 -4.76 26.19
C PHE A 87 18.43 -5.03 25.67
N GLY A 88 17.50 -5.48 26.52
CA GLY A 88 16.08 -5.58 26.17
C GLY A 88 15.43 -4.20 26.14
N GLN A 89 15.49 -3.50 25.01
CA GLN A 89 14.75 -2.24 24.85
C GLN A 89 13.25 -2.52 24.73
N VAL A 90 12.50 -2.31 25.80
CA VAL A 90 11.03 -2.24 25.70
C VAL A 90 10.66 -0.92 25.00
N PRO A 91 9.76 -0.90 24.01
CA PRO A 91 9.27 0.34 23.43
C PRO A 91 8.60 1.22 24.51
N PRO A 92 8.86 2.54 24.53
CA PRO A 92 8.26 3.46 25.50
C PRO A 92 6.73 3.32 25.55
N GLY A 93 6.17 3.16 26.76
CA GLY A 93 4.72 3.08 26.98
C GLY A 93 4.14 1.66 27.08
N THR A 94 4.97 0.64 27.30
CA THR A 94 4.52 -0.74 27.58
C THR A 94 4.43 -0.91 29.09
N THR A 95 3.26 -1.26 29.64
CA THR A 95 3.16 -1.63 31.06
C THR A 95 3.51 -3.11 31.20
N SER A 96 4.71 -3.44 31.63
CA SER A 96 5.11 -4.81 31.92
C SER A 96 4.71 -5.13 33.37
N VAL A 97 3.53 -5.71 33.55
CA VAL A 97 3.22 -6.34 34.84
C VAL A 97 3.82 -7.73 34.84
N VAL A 98 4.72 -8.02 35.78
CA VAL A 98 5.11 -9.41 36.07
C VAL A 98 3.83 -10.18 36.32
N GLN A 99 3.46 -11.00 35.34
CA GLN A 99 2.18 -11.67 35.37
C GLN A 99 2.22 -12.61 36.55
N LYS A 100 1.39 -12.32 37.55
CA LYS A 100 0.97 -13.31 38.54
C LYS A 100 0.69 -14.61 37.79
N LYS A 101 1.40 -15.68 38.13
CA LYS A 101 1.17 -17.04 37.62
C LYS A 101 -0.33 -17.31 37.53
N THR A 102 -0.89 -17.26 36.31
CA THR A 102 -2.23 -17.76 36.06
C THR A 102 -2.14 -19.05 35.26
N PRO A 103 -2.86 -20.11 35.67
CA PRO A 103 -2.78 -21.43 35.05
C PRO A 103 -3.05 -21.54 33.54
N PRO A 104 -3.57 -20.55 32.78
CA PRO A 104 -3.63 -20.66 31.33
C PRO A 104 -2.59 -19.81 30.56
N GLN A 105 -1.61 -19.17 31.19
CA GLN A 105 -0.63 -18.35 30.44
C GLN A 105 0.34 -19.23 29.64
N PRO A 106 0.30 -19.19 28.28
CA PRO A 106 1.35 -19.78 27.46
C PRO A 106 2.65 -19.01 27.70
N ASP A 107 3.75 -19.74 27.64
CA ASP A 107 5.11 -19.20 27.66
C ASP A 107 5.28 -18.23 26.48
N ARG A 108 5.70 -17.00 26.77
CA ARG A 108 5.89 -15.84 25.89
C ARG A 108 6.79 -14.87 26.65
N ASP A 109 7.44 -13.95 25.94
CA ASP A 109 8.10 -12.81 26.58
C ASP A 109 7.14 -12.12 27.59
N TRP A 110 7.45 -12.29 28.88
CA TRP A 110 6.67 -11.79 30.01
C TRP A 110 6.72 -10.25 30.09
N ARG A 111 7.67 -9.60 29.39
CA ARG A 111 7.71 -8.13 29.21
C ARG A 111 6.56 -7.65 28.34
N PHE A 112 5.93 -8.53 27.58
CA PHE A 112 4.84 -8.17 26.68
C PHE A 112 3.47 -8.22 27.38
N VAL A 113 2.99 -7.05 27.83
CA VAL A 113 1.54 -6.78 27.87
C VAL A 113 1.20 -5.79 26.76
N GLY A 114 1.48 -6.19 25.52
CA GLY A 114 1.04 -5.42 24.36
C GLY A 114 -0.40 -5.78 24.03
N VAL A 115 -1.31 -4.84 24.25
CA VAL A 115 -2.55 -4.78 23.45
C VAL A 115 -2.07 -4.64 22.01
N VAL A 116 -2.15 -5.71 21.21
CA VAL A 116 -1.78 -5.62 19.79
C VAL A 116 -2.73 -4.59 19.19
N LEU A 117 -2.17 -3.48 18.69
CA LEU A 117 -3.01 -2.47 18.09
C LEU A 117 -3.73 -3.12 16.89
N PRO A 118 -5.06 -2.97 16.81
CA PRO A 118 -5.90 -3.85 16.02
C PRO A 118 -5.61 -3.70 14.52
N VAL A 119 -5.37 -4.81 13.80
CA VAL A 119 -5.09 -4.92 12.33
C VAL A 119 -4.60 -3.62 11.70
N GLN A 120 -3.28 -3.49 11.58
CA GLN A 120 -2.66 -2.40 10.87
C GLN A 120 -2.28 -2.87 9.46
N PHE A 121 -2.93 -2.30 8.44
CA PHE A 121 -2.44 -2.43 7.08
C PHE A 121 -1.07 -1.74 7.01
N LEU A 122 -0.04 -2.48 6.63
CA LEU A 122 1.30 -1.91 6.48
C LEU A 122 1.40 -1.16 5.16
N GLN A 123 0.85 -1.74 4.10
CA GLN A 123 1.00 -1.20 2.76
C GLN A 123 -0.08 -1.72 1.82
N PHE A 124 -0.65 -0.82 1.01
CA PHE A 124 -1.47 -1.16 -0.14
C PHE A 124 -1.04 -0.33 -1.34
N THR A 125 -0.62 -1.00 -2.41
CA THR A 125 -0.04 -0.39 -3.62
C THR A 125 -0.66 -0.96 -4.88
N GLY A 126 -0.60 -0.21 -5.97
CA GLY A 126 -1.07 -0.65 -7.28
C GLY A 126 -0.15 -0.16 -8.38
N THR A 127 0.24 -1.06 -9.26
CA THR A 127 1.10 -0.77 -10.39
C THR A 127 0.34 -1.02 -11.70
N PRO A 128 0.09 0.01 -12.52
CA PRO A 128 -0.53 -0.19 -13.83
C PRO A 128 0.44 -0.91 -14.78
N GLN A 129 -0.07 -1.92 -15.48
CA GLN A 129 0.65 -2.79 -16.41
C GLN A 129 -0.15 -2.94 -17.71
N GLY A 130 -0.15 -1.89 -18.54
CA GLY A 130 -0.94 -1.84 -19.78
C GLY A 130 -2.44 -1.84 -19.49
N ILE A 131 -3.13 -2.95 -19.83
CA ILE A 131 -4.57 -3.14 -19.57
C ILE A 131 -4.87 -3.77 -18.20
N ASN A 132 -3.85 -4.04 -17.39
CA ASN A 132 -4.00 -4.61 -16.06
C ASN A 132 -3.52 -3.64 -14.98
N VAL A 133 -4.01 -3.83 -13.76
CA VAL A 133 -3.45 -3.20 -12.56
C VAL A 133 -3.07 -4.30 -11.58
N LEU A 134 -1.79 -4.40 -11.24
CA LEU A 134 -1.29 -5.30 -10.22
C LEU A 134 -1.41 -4.63 -8.85
N LEU A 135 -2.30 -5.13 -8.01
CA LEU A 135 -2.51 -4.68 -6.64
C LEU A 135 -1.71 -5.55 -5.68
N ASN A 136 -0.94 -4.94 -4.79
CA ASN A 136 -0.16 -5.64 -3.77
C ASN A 136 -0.45 -5.05 -2.39
N TRP A 137 -0.60 -5.91 -1.38
CA TRP A 137 -0.73 -5.48 0.01
C TRP A 137 0.03 -6.37 0.96
N VAL A 138 0.39 -5.79 2.10
CA VAL A 138 1.06 -6.45 3.21
C VAL A 138 0.26 -6.22 4.50
N ILE A 139 0.04 -7.29 5.26
CA ILE A 139 -0.75 -7.28 6.50
C ILE A 139 -0.04 -8.06 7.61
N ILE A 140 -0.23 -7.59 8.84
CA ILE A 140 0.01 -8.32 10.10
C ILE A 140 -1.32 -8.26 10.88
N THR A 141 -1.76 -9.40 11.42
CA THR A 141 -3.04 -9.49 12.14
C THR A 141 -2.94 -10.46 13.30
N GLU A 142 -3.50 -10.08 14.45
CA GLU A 142 -3.71 -10.97 15.61
C GLU A 142 -5.02 -11.78 15.50
N LYS A 143 -5.89 -11.45 14.53
CA LYS A 143 -7.21 -12.06 14.34
C LYS A 143 -7.29 -12.86 13.04
N ASP A 144 -8.08 -13.93 13.10
CA ASP A 144 -8.39 -14.79 11.96
C ASP A 144 -9.12 -14.01 10.85
N ILE A 145 -8.52 -13.99 9.66
CA ILE A 145 -9.14 -13.44 8.45
C ILE A 145 -9.86 -14.56 7.71
N ASP A 146 -11.12 -14.31 7.35
CA ASP A 146 -11.89 -15.18 6.45
C ASP A 146 -11.49 -14.91 4.99
N ARG A 147 -11.58 -13.64 4.57
CA ARG A 147 -11.26 -13.25 3.18
C ARG A 147 -10.96 -11.77 3.00
N PHE A 148 -10.30 -11.48 1.89
CA PHE A 148 -10.15 -10.13 1.34
C PHE A 148 -11.12 -9.94 0.17
N GLU A 149 -11.93 -8.89 0.22
CA GLU A 149 -12.74 -8.42 -0.90
C GLU A 149 -12.03 -7.22 -1.53
N ILE A 150 -11.68 -7.33 -2.82
CA ILE A 150 -11.05 -6.25 -3.58
C ILE A 150 -12.18 -5.43 -4.20
N GLU A 151 -12.21 -4.15 -3.88
CA GLU A 151 -13.25 -3.23 -4.36
C GLU A 151 -12.66 -2.13 -5.23
N ARG A 152 -13.36 -1.81 -6.31
CA ARG A 152 -12.98 -0.80 -7.32
C ARG A 152 -14.05 0.28 -7.43
N SER A 153 -13.63 1.51 -7.68
CA SER A 153 -14.51 2.63 -7.98
C SER A 153 -13.91 3.52 -9.07
N THR A 154 -14.76 4.16 -9.86
CA THR A 154 -14.36 5.21 -10.83
C THR A 154 -14.71 6.61 -10.34
N ASN A 155 -15.43 6.74 -9.23
CA ASN A 155 -15.93 8.01 -8.69
C ASN A 155 -15.57 8.26 -7.21
N ASN A 156 -14.79 7.36 -6.60
CA ASN A 156 -14.39 7.41 -5.19
C ASN A 156 -15.58 7.43 -4.18
N ASN A 157 -16.75 6.97 -4.61
CA ASN A 157 -17.96 6.98 -3.78
C ASN A 157 -18.64 5.60 -3.81
N THR A 158 -18.96 5.12 -5.01
CA THR A 158 -19.56 3.80 -5.21
C THR A 158 -18.47 2.78 -5.53
N TYR A 159 -18.31 1.79 -4.66
CA TYR A 159 -17.34 0.72 -4.82
C TYR A 159 -18.05 -0.58 -5.22
N THR A 160 -17.51 -1.26 -6.22
CA THR A 160 -17.97 -2.58 -6.66
C THR A 160 -16.91 -3.62 -6.33
N LYS A 161 -17.35 -4.78 -5.84
CA LYS A 161 -16.45 -5.91 -5.61
C LYS A 161 -16.02 -6.49 -6.95
N ILE A 162 -14.71 -6.53 -7.19
CA ILE A 162 -14.12 -7.08 -8.42
C ILE A 162 -13.46 -8.44 -8.18
N GLY A 163 -13.07 -8.74 -6.95
CA GLY A 163 -12.41 -9.99 -6.61
C GLY A 163 -12.55 -10.37 -5.15
N THR A 164 -12.32 -11.65 -4.86
CA THR A 164 -12.22 -12.18 -3.50
C THR A 164 -10.96 -13.04 -3.42
N LEU A 165 -10.18 -12.86 -2.36
CA LEU A 165 -9.04 -13.71 -2.04
C LEU A 165 -9.27 -14.40 -0.70
N THR A 166 -9.44 -15.72 -0.74
CA THR A 166 -9.54 -16.61 0.42
C THR A 166 -8.23 -17.37 0.56
N LYS A 167 -7.26 -16.79 1.27
CA LYS A 167 -5.99 -17.44 1.57
C LYS A 167 -5.80 -17.41 3.08
N ALA A 168 -5.35 -18.53 3.66
CA ALA A 168 -5.08 -18.61 5.08
C ALA A 168 -4.02 -17.56 5.44
N VAL A 169 -4.31 -16.77 6.49
CA VAL A 169 -3.42 -15.74 7.02
C VAL A 169 -2.91 -16.24 8.36
N GLN A 170 -1.59 -16.39 8.50
CA GLN A 170 -0.98 -16.71 9.79
C GLN A 170 -1.10 -15.51 10.72
N LEU A 171 -1.42 -15.76 11.99
CA LEU A 171 -1.50 -14.69 12.98
C LEU A 171 -0.10 -14.16 13.27
N ASN A 172 -0.01 -12.86 13.56
CA ASN A 172 1.20 -12.25 14.13
C ASN A 172 2.44 -12.29 13.20
N ILE A 173 2.25 -12.67 11.93
CA ILE A 173 3.32 -12.77 10.92
C ILE A 173 3.00 -11.87 9.73
N GLN A 174 4.00 -11.11 9.28
CA GLN A 174 3.89 -10.27 8.09
C GLN A 174 3.71 -11.12 6.83
N GLN A 175 2.62 -10.89 6.10
CA GLN A 175 2.30 -11.63 4.89
C GLN A 175 1.90 -10.71 3.74
N GLY A 176 2.47 -10.99 2.56
CA GLY A 176 2.19 -10.29 1.32
C GLY A 176 1.19 -11.04 0.43
N PHE A 177 0.31 -10.28 -0.22
CA PHE A 177 -0.71 -10.78 -1.13
C PHE A 177 -0.82 -9.90 -2.37
N ALA A 178 -1.31 -10.48 -3.46
CA ALA A 178 -1.45 -9.80 -4.74
C ALA A 178 -2.75 -10.17 -5.44
N TYR A 179 -3.27 -9.24 -6.23
CA TYR A 179 -4.42 -9.43 -7.11
C TYR A 179 -4.25 -8.61 -8.39
N THR A 180 -4.55 -9.22 -9.54
CA THR A 180 -4.48 -8.54 -10.84
C THR A 180 -5.89 -8.21 -11.33
N ASP A 181 -6.15 -6.92 -11.56
CA ASP A 181 -7.41 -6.42 -12.11
C ASP A 181 -7.28 -6.10 -13.60
N ASP A 182 -8.18 -6.64 -14.43
CA ASP A 182 -8.31 -6.27 -15.85
C ASP A 182 -9.16 -4.99 -15.96
N ILE A 183 -8.54 -3.94 -16.49
CA ILE A 183 -9.12 -2.61 -16.64
C ILE A 183 -9.47 -2.27 -18.10
N SER A 184 -9.44 -3.24 -19.02
CA SER A 184 -9.77 -3.05 -20.44
C SER A 184 -11.17 -2.46 -20.65
N GLY A 185 -12.15 -2.89 -19.84
CA GLY A 185 -13.53 -2.38 -19.89
C GLY A 185 -13.83 -1.13 -19.07
N VAL A 186 -12.83 -0.57 -18.36
CA VAL A 186 -13.04 0.58 -17.47
C VAL A 186 -12.87 1.89 -18.24
N ASN A 187 -13.96 2.65 -18.42
CA ASN A 187 -13.92 3.94 -19.13
C ASN A 187 -13.68 5.13 -18.16
N SER A 188 -12.53 5.13 -17.48
CA SER A 188 -12.07 6.21 -16.59
C SER A 188 -10.55 6.26 -16.54
N ASP A 189 -9.98 7.47 -16.57
CA ASP A 189 -8.53 7.70 -16.44
C ASP A 189 -8.02 7.47 -15.01
N VAL A 190 -8.90 7.63 -14.02
CA VAL A 190 -8.58 7.45 -12.60
C VAL A 190 -9.44 6.32 -12.06
N ILE A 191 -8.78 5.39 -11.37
CA ILE A 191 -9.41 4.23 -10.75
C ILE A 191 -9.00 4.22 -9.27
N TYR A 192 -9.99 4.03 -8.42
CA TYR A 192 -9.83 3.95 -6.98
C TYR A 192 -9.98 2.49 -6.56
N TYR A 193 -9.10 2.04 -5.67
CA TYR A 193 -9.15 0.71 -5.10
C TYR A 193 -9.17 0.80 -3.58
N ARG A 194 -9.85 -0.15 -2.95
CA ARG A 194 -9.71 -0.40 -1.51
C ARG A 194 -9.88 -1.88 -1.25
N LEU A 195 -9.32 -2.34 -0.15
CA LEU A 195 -9.54 -3.68 0.38
C LEU A 195 -10.61 -3.61 1.46
N LYS A 196 -11.51 -4.57 1.44
CA LYS A 196 -12.44 -4.86 2.52
C LYS A 196 -12.08 -6.23 3.10
N VAL A 197 -11.56 -6.23 4.31
CA VAL A 197 -11.14 -7.42 5.04
C VAL A 197 -12.29 -7.88 5.90
N ILE A 198 -12.61 -9.17 5.83
CA ILE A 198 -13.65 -9.81 6.62
C ILE A 198 -12.98 -10.86 7.50
N GLY A 199 -13.12 -10.70 8.81
CA GLY A 199 -12.64 -11.68 9.79
C GLY A 199 -13.60 -12.85 9.94
N LYS A 200 -13.13 -13.95 10.52
CA LYS A 200 -13.98 -15.14 10.74
C LYS A 200 -15.12 -14.89 11.73
N ALA A 201 -14.99 -13.92 12.63
CA ALA A 201 -16.07 -13.52 13.52
C ALA A 201 -17.03 -12.48 12.88
N GLY A 202 -16.84 -12.18 11.58
CA GLY A 202 -17.70 -11.28 10.80
C GLY A 202 -17.34 -9.80 10.90
N GLU A 203 -16.26 -9.45 11.59
CA GLU A 203 -15.74 -8.09 11.64
C GLU A 203 -15.27 -7.62 10.26
N VAL A 204 -15.49 -6.33 9.97
CA VAL A 204 -15.16 -5.73 8.68
C VAL A 204 -14.21 -4.56 8.89
N LYS A 205 -13.11 -4.54 8.13
CA LYS A 205 -12.15 -3.43 8.09
C LYS A 205 -11.84 -3.02 6.66
N TYR A 206 -11.57 -1.74 6.45
CA TYR A 206 -11.19 -1.18 5.16
C TYR A 206 -9.75 -0.67 5.16
N SER A 207 -9.05 -0.84 4.04
CA SER A 207 -7.76 -0.19 3.82
C SER A 207 -7.92 1.31 3.52
N ASN A 208 -6.80 2.01 3.42
CA ASN A 208 -6.75 3.29 2.71
C ASN A 208 -7.21 3.11 1.26
N VAL A 209 -7.72 4.20 0.67
CA VAL A 209 -8.04 4.24 -0.75
C VAL A 209 -6.77 4.46 -1.55
N LEU A 210 -6.49 3.52 -2.44
CA LEU A 210 -5.42 3.58 -3.42
C LEU A 210 -5.93 4.22 -4.70
N VAL A 211 -5.20 5.21 -5.21
CA VAL A 211 -5.53 5.89 -6.47
C VAL A 211 -4.55 5.43 -7.54
N VAL A 212 -5.06 4.83 -8.62
CA VAL A 212 -4.29 4.43 -9.79
C VAL A 212 -4.76 5.26 -10.98
N ARG A 213 -3.81 5.91 -11.64
CA ARG A 213 -4.06 6.58 -12.92
C ARG A 213 -3.75 5.59 -14.02
N LYS A 214 -4.69 5.38 -14.95
CA LYS A 214 -4.38 4.67 -16.17
C LYS A 214 -3.22 5.39 -16.84
N SER A 215 -2.18 4.62 -17.18
CA SER A 215 -1.12 5.10 -18.05
C SER A 215 -1.66 5.12 -19.47
N THR A 216 -2.65 5.98 -19.71
CA THR A 216 -3.06 6.31 -21.06
C THR A 216 -1.86 7.07 -21.62
N ILE A 217 -1.12 6.45 -22.53
CA ILE A 217 -0.30 7.21 -23.46
C ILE A 217 -1.32 8.04 -24.24
N LYS A 218 -1.72 9.20 -23.72
CA LYS A 218 -2.43 10.19 -24.51
C LYS A 218 -1.55 10.35 -25.74
N ALA A 219 -2.08 10.03 -26.91
CA ALA A 219 -1.34 10.21 -28.15
C ALA A 219 -0.75 11.62 -28.10
N GLN A 220 0.58 11.73 -27.98
CA GLN A 220 1.23 13.03 -28.04
C GLN A 220 1.11 13.46 -29.49
N VAL A 221 -0.01 14.08 -29.80
CA VAL A 221 -0.27 14.65 -31.12
C VAL A 221 0.51 15.95 -31.18
N SER A 222 1.40 16.06 -32.15
CA SER A 222 2.07 17.32 -32.45
C SER A 222 1.84 17.67 -33.92
N ILE A 223 1.58 18.96 -34.17
CA ILE A 223 1.31 19.48 -35.50
C ILE A 223 2.41 20.45 -35.92
N MET A 224 2.94 20.28 -37.13
CA MET A 224 4.00 21.14 -37.65
C MET A 224 3.97 21.29 -39.18
N PRO A 225 4.27 22.47 -39.74
CA PRO A 225 4.44 23.73 -39.02
C PRO A 225 3.09 24.29 -38.54
N ASN A 226 3.13 25.13 -37.51
CA ASN A 226 1.98 25.93 -37.07
C ASN A 226 2.51 27.33 -36.70
N PRO A 227 2.27 28.38 -37.51
CA PRO A 227 1.32 28.44 -38.63
C PRO A 227 1.66 27.59 -39.86
N ALA A 228 0.64 27.04 -40.51
CA ALA A 228 0.74 26.25 -41.74
C ALA A 228 0.35 27.07 -42.98
N LYS A 229 0.96 26.74 -44.12
CA LYS A 229 0.67 27.33 -45.44
C LYS A 229 -0.03 26.34 -46.36
N ASP A 230 0.71 25.29 -46.73
CA ASP A 230 0.31 24.37 -47.79
C ASP A 230 -0.13 23.03 -47.22
N TYR A 231 0.56 22.62 -46.17
CA TYR A 231 0.36 21.37 -45.47
C TYR A 231 0.62 21.54 -43.98
N VAL A 232 0.11 20.59 -43.19
CA VAL A 232 0.53 20.36 -41.81
C VAL A 232 0.83 18.86 -41.65
N ALA A 233 1.96 18.56 -41.03
CA ALA A 233 2.31 17.21 -40.62
C ALA A 233 1.83 16.98 -39.18
N VAL A 234 1.08 15.90 -38.99
CA VAL A 234 0.58 15.43 -37.70
C VAL A 234 1.40 14.23 -37.28
N ARG A 235 2.17 14.36 -36.21
CA ARG A 235 2.86 13.24 -35.57
C ARG A 235 1.98 12.72 -34.45
N LEU A 236 1.76 11.41 -34.43
CA LEU A 236 0.97 10.75 -33.40
C LEU A 236 1.54 9.36 -33.09
N TYR A 237 1.29 8.89 -31.88
CA TYR A 237 1.55 7.50 -31.48
C TYR A 237 0.23 6.73 -31.43
N THR A 238 0.23 5.48 -31.89
CA THR A 238 -0.87 4.53 -31.69
C THR A 238 -0.34 3.23 -31.12
N ASP A 239 -1.10 2.59 -30.24
CA ASP A 239 -0.75 1.35 -29.55
C ASP A 239 -0.98 0.08 -30.40
N LYS A 240 -1.76 0.21 -31.48
CA LYS A 240 -2.08 -0.83 -32.46
C LYS A 240 -2.32 -0.25 -33.85
N ASP A 241 -2.38 -1.12 -34.85
CA ASP A 241 -2.77 -0.72 -36.20
C ASP A 241 -4.23 -0.24 -36.19
N SER A 242 -4.49 0.92 -36.77
CA SER A 242 -5.77 1.62 -36.62
C SER A 242 -6.03 2.57 -37.78
N GLU A 243 -7.24 3.11 -37.84
CA GLU A 243 -7.60 4.17 -38.78
C GLU A 243 -7.73 5.50 -38.01
N ALA A 244 -7.02 6.52 -38.47
CA ALA A 244 -7.02 7.86 -37.89
C ALA A 244 -7.85 8.81 -38.76
N SER A 245 -8.86 9.44 -38.17
CA SER A 245 -9.68 10.47 -38.83
C SER A 245 -9.22 11.86 -38.43
N PHE A 246 -9.02 12.71 -39.42
CA PHE A 246 -8.58 14.10 -39.27
C PHE A 246 -9.69 15.01 -39.77
N ARG A 247 -10.20 15.89 -38.91
CA ARG A 247 -11.23 16.88 -39.26
C ARG A 247 -10.69 18.27 -39.03
N LEU A 248 -10.78 19.13 -40.03
CA LEU A 248 -10.49 20.55 -39.88
C LEU A 248 -11.79 21.30 -39.67
N ILE A 249 -11.89 22.05 -38.59
CA ILE A 249 -13.09 22.77 -38.16
C ILE A 249 -12.76 24.26 -38.11
N ASP A 250 -13.61 25.08 -38.72
CA ASP A 250 -13.47 26.55 -38.66
C ASP A 250 -13.99 27.13 -37.33
N MET A 251 -13.79 28.43 -37.10
CA MET A 251 -14.26 29.11 -35.89
C MET A 251 -15.79 29.18 -35.75
N ALA A 252 -16.54 28.89 -36.82
CA ALA A 252 -18.00 28.78 -36.78
C ALA A 252 -18.47 27.33 -36.43
N GLY A 253 -17.52 26.41 -36.18
CA GLY A 253 -17.81 25.01 -35.87
C GLY A 253 -18.11 24.16 -37.11
N LYS A 254 -17.97 24.70 -38.33
CA LYS A 254 -18.20 23.95 -39.56
C LYS A 254 -16.96 23.13 -39.90
N THR A 255 -17.17 21.85 -40.18
CA THR A 255 -16.10 20.97 -40.69
C THR A 255 -15.83 21.31 -42.15
N VAL A 256 -14.60 21.74 -42.45
CA VAL A 256 -14.16 22.18 -43.79
C VAL A 256 -13.29 21.13 -44.50
N LEU A 257 -12.74 20.17 -43.76
CA LEU A 257 -11.98 19.04 -44.30
C LEU A 257 -12.21 17.80 -43.44
N ILE A 258 -12.33 16.64 -44.09
CA ILE A 258 -12.26 15.33 -43.45
C ILE A 258 -11.30 14.47 -44.27
N GLN A 259 -10.32 13.85 -43.60
CA GLN A 259 -9.42 12.88 -44.19
C GLN A 259 -9.27 11.69 -43.24
N THR A 260 -9.02 10.50 -43.80
CA THR A 260 -8.79 9.29 -43.01
C THR A 260 -7.54 8.60 -43.52
N HIS A 261 -6.69 8.15 -42.60
CA HIS A 261 -5.42 7.49 -42.91
C HIS A 261 -5.24 6.25 -42.04
N LYS A 262 -4.72 5.18 -42.64
CA LYS A 262 -4.22 4.04 -41.88
C LYS A 262 -2.96 4.43 -41.12
N VAL A 263 -2.91 4.10 -39.84
CA VAL A 263 -1.75 4.30 -38.96
C VAL A 263 -1.36 2.95 -38.36
N LEU A 264 -0.05 2.70 -38.29
CA LEU A 264 0.49 1.44 -37.77
C LEU A 264 0.87 1.61 -36.30
N LYS A 265 0.93 0.52 -35.54
CA LYS A 265 1.46 0.53 -34.17
C LYS A 265 2.80 1.28 -34.11
N GLY A 266 2.91 2.23 -33.18
CA GLY A 266 4.09 3.07 -32.98
C GLY A 266 3.89 4.52 -33.42
N ASN A 267 5.00 5.18 -33.76
CA ASN A 267 5.00 6.58 -34.20
C ASN A 267 4.63 6.69 -35.68
N ASN A 268 3.65 7.54 -35.99
CA ASN A 268 3.19 7.82 -37.34
C ASN A 268 3.33 9.31 -37.63
N THR A 269 3.57 9.63 -38.89
CA THR A 269 3.49 11.00 -39.41
C THR A 269 2.51 11.02 -40.57
N VAL A 270 1.43 11.79 -40.43
CA VAL A 270 0.41 11.97 -41.46
C VAL A 270 0.46 13.39 -41.97
N GLN A 271 0.54 13.58 -43.28
CA GLN A 271 0.58 14.91 -43.89
C GLN A 271 -0.79 15.28 -44.45
N ILE A 272 -1.36 16.36 -43.94
CA ILE A 272 -2.60 16.96 -44.43
C ILE A 272 -2.24 18.05 -45.43
N ASN A 273 -2.53 17.81 -46.71
CA ASN A 273 -2.17 18.70 -47.82
C ASN A 273 -3.33 19.60 -48.26
N ASP A 274 -3.06 20.45 -49.26
CA ASP A 274 -4.03 21.32 -49.94
C ASP A 274 -4.75 22.30 -49.01
N LEU A 275 -4.05 22.79 -47.98
CA LEU A 275 -4.60 23.77 -47.04
C LEU A 275 -4.74 25.17 -47.64
N ARG A 276 -4.06 25.45 -48.76
CA ARG A 276 -4.13 26.73 -49.50
C ARG A 276 -5.55 27.11 -49.94
N LYS A 277 -6.45 26.14 -50.10
CA LYS A 277 -7.84 26.39 -50.51
C LYS A 277 -8.70 27.02 -49.42
N PHE A 278 -8.24 26.99 -48.17
CA PHE A 278 -8.93 27.58 -47.03
C PHE A 278 -8.45 29.02 -46.80
N SER A 279 -9.29 29.81 -46.14
CA SER A 279 -8.96 31.20 -45.78
C SER A 279 -7.89 31.24 -44.68
N ASN A 280 -7.14 32.34 -44.62
CA ASN A 280 -6.26 32.56 -43.47
C ASN A 280 -7.10 32.69 -42.19
N GLY A 281 -6.64 32.12 -41.09
CA GLY A 281 -7.39 32.13 -39.84
C GLY A 281 -6.99 31.03 -38.87
N THR A 282 -7.68 30.99 -37.75
CA THR A 282 -7.54 29.90 -36.75
C THR A 282 -8.55 28.81 -37.06
N TYR A 283 -8.10 27.57 -36.98
CA TYR A 283 -8.88 26.35 -37.15
C TYR A 283 -8.61 25.41 -36.00
N ILE A 284 -9.51 24.47 -35.76
CA ILE A 284 -9.30 23.33 -34.87
C ILE A 284 -9.09 22.09 -35.73
N LEU A 285 -7.92 21.47 -35.60
CA LEU A 285 -7.66 20.15 -36.17
C LEU A 285 -8.03 19.11 -35.12
N GLN A 286 -9.08 18.35 -35.38
CA GLN A 286 -9.54 17.25 -34.55
C GLN A 286 -9.00 15.93 -35.10
N ILE A 287 -8.35 15.14 -34.26
CA ILE A 287 -7.75 13.85 -34.60
C ILE A 287 -8.46 12.78 -33.78
N THR A 288 -9.09 11.82 -34.44
CA THR A 288 -9.76 10.70 -33.79
C THR A 288 -9.05 9.39 -34.16
N VAL A 289 -8.55 8.66 -33.17
CA VAL A 289 -7.91 7.35 -33.33
C VAL A 289 -8.45 6.43 -32.24
N ASN A 290 -8.86 5.20 -32.59
CA ASN A 290 -9.37 4.23 -31.62
C ASN A 290 -10.54 4.74 -30.74
N GLY A 291 -11.34 5.68 -31.26
CA GLY A 291 -12.45 6.30 -30.53
C GLY A 291 -12.02 7.46 -29.61
N GLU A 292 -10.73 7.63 -29.34
CA GLU A 292 -10.20 8.78 -28.63
C GLU A 292 -10.05 9.97 -29.57
N THR A 293 -10.44 11.15 -29.11
CA THR A 293 -10.39 12.37 -29.91
C THR A 293 -9.52 13.43 -29.21
N THR A 294 -8.49 13.89 -29.92
CA THR A 294 -7.63 15.01 -29.51
C THR A 294 -7.88 16.19 -30.45
N SER A 295 -7.67 17.41 -29.98
CA SER A 295 -7.89 18.62 -30.77
C SER A 295 -6.73 19.59 -30.60
N GLU A 296 -6.19 20.05 -31.73
CA GLU A 296 -5.06 20.96 -31.79
C GLU A 296 -5.45 22.25 -32.52
N ARG A 297 -4.98 23.39 -32.02
CA ARG A 297 -5.23 24.69 -32.66
C ARG A 297 -4.27 24.86 -33.83
N LEU A 298 -4.80 24.96 -35.05
CA LEU A 298 -4.03 25.19 -36.27
C LEU A 298 -4.25 26.61 -36.79
N ILE A 299 -3.17 27.33 -37.08
CA ILE A 299 -3.21 28.66 -37.70
C ILE A 299 -2.85 28.49 -39.18
N LEU A 300 -3.74 28.90 -40.09
CA LEU A 300 -3.45 28.99 -41.52
C LEU A 300 -3.06 30.42 -41.88
N ALA A 301 -1.86 30.60 -42.41
CA ALA A 301 -1.32 31.92 -42.76
C ALA A 301 -0.48 31.84 -44.04
N LYS A 302 -1.06 32.26 -45.17
CA LYS A 302 -0.40 32.33 -46.49
C LYS A 302 0.72 33.37 -46.53
#